data_AF-A0A0G1IK09-F1
#
_entry.id   AF-A0A0G1IK09-F1
#
_cell.length_a   1.000
_cell.length_b   1.000
_cell.length_c   1.000
_cell.angle_alpha   90.00
_cell.angle_beta   90.00
_cell.angle_gamma   90.00
#
_symmetry.space_group_name_H-M   'P 1'
#
loop_
_entity.id
_entity.type
_entity.pdbx_description
1 polymer ?
#
loop_
_entity_poly.entity_id
_entity_poly.type
_entity_poly.pdbx_seq_one_letter_code
_entity_poly.pdbx_strand_id
1 'polypeptide(L)'
;MRVARDLVGKFLVLRRRTSKLAFMITETEAYIGPQDKASHAHSGKTARNAPMFGEAGRWYVYFTYGMHWMLNIVTGPKDYPAAVLIRGVSGTPFSAQHFVGYAYLAAAGLLCSPRRAAQCPPKYSPQKELDGPAKLTKFLKIDKHFNDKLASRATGLWIAAPSGRASLRAGGFRIKRATRVGVDYAGDWAKKKYRFLLVQK
;
A
#
# COMPACT_ATOMS: atom_id res chain seq x y z
N MET A 1 -1.41 1.48 14.90
CA MET A 1 0.07 1.62 14.77
C MET A 1 0.79 0.35 14.31
N ARG A 2 0.52 -0.83 14.91
CA ARG A 2 1.17 -2.09 14.53
C ARG A 2 0.99 -2.44 13.04
N VAL A 3 -0.25 -2.38 12.55
CA VAL A 3 -0.58 -2.70 11.15
C VAL A 3 0.20 -1.83 10.17
N ALA A 4 0.29 -0.51 10.39
CA ALA A 4 1.05 0.39 9.51
C ALA A 4 2.53 -0.02 9.38
N ARG A 5 3.15 -0.40 10.50
CA ARG A 5 4.53 -0.91 10.52
C ARG A 5 4.64 -2.22 9.74
N ASP A 6 3.72 -3.15 9.97
CA ASP A 6 3.79 -4.50 9.40
C ASP A 6 3.47 -4.52 7.90
N LEU A 7 2.76 -3.51 7.40
CA LEU A 7 2.47 -3.35 5.98
C LEU A 7 3.73 -2.97 5.17
N VAL A 8 4.70 -2.29 5.78
CA VAL A 8 5.98 -1.99 5.13
C VAL A 8 6.72 -3.30 4.83
N GLY A 9 7.13 -3.50 3.58
CA GLY A 9 7.72 -4.74 3.09
C GLY A 9 6.73 -5.78 2.56
N LYS A 10 5.41 -5.56 2.71
CA LYS A 10 4.39 -6.35 2.01
C LYS A 10 4.17 -5.83 0.60
N PHE A 11 3.44 -6.58 -0.22
CA PHE A 11 3.19 -6.21 -1.62
C PHE A 11 1.77 -5.71 -1.82
N LEU A 12 1.62 -4.52 -2.39
CA LEU A 12 0.37 -4.08 -2.98
C LEU A 12 0.24 -4.73 -4.36
N VAL A 13 -0.80 -5.53 -4.55
CA VAL A 13 -1.01 -6.30 -5.78
C VAL A 13 -2.29 -5.88 -6.46
N LEU A 14 -2.18 -5.54 -7.74
CA LEU A 14 -3.28 -5.12 -8.60
C LEU A 14 -3.43 -6.11 -9.76
N ARG A 15 -4.62 -6.70 -9.89
CA ARG A 15 -5.00 -7.52 -11.05
C ARG A 15 -5.37 -6.63 -12.22
N ARG A 16 -4.77 -6.90 -13.37
CA ARG A 16 -5.18 -6.43 -14.70
C ARG A 16 -5.86 -7.59 -15.44
N ARG A 17 -6.46 -7.28 -16.59
CA ARG A 17 -7.18 -8.27 -17.42
C ARG A 17 -6.31 -9.50 -17.75
N THR A 18 -5.03 -9.28 -18.04
CA THR A 18 -4.10 -10.32 -18.50
C THR A 18 -2.84 -10.47 -17.65
N SER A 19 -2.68 -9.66 -16.59
CA SER A 19 -1.47 -9.65 -15.77
C SER A 19 -1.77 -9.23 -14.32
N LYS A 20 -0.77 -9.31 -13.46
CA LYS A 20 -0.79 -8.75 -12.11
C LYS A 20 0.37 -7.77 -11.99
N LEU A 21 0.19 -6.68 -11.27
CA LEU A 21 1.27 -5.79 -10.89
C LEU A 21 1.48 -5.93 -9.39
N ALA A 22 2.72 -6.08 -8.93
CA ALA A 22 3.04 -6.19 -7.52
C ALA A 22 4.15 -5.21 -7.18
N PHE A 23 3.91 -4.34 -6.21
CA PHE A 23 4.90 -3.38 -5.72
C PHE A 23 5.04 -3.52 -4.22
N MET A 24 6.26 -3.52 -3.72
CA MET A 24 6.53 -3.57 -2.28
C MET A 24 6.16 -2.22 -1.67
N ILE A 25 5.40 -2.23 -0.57
CA ILE A 25 5.05 -1.05 0.20
C ILE A 25 6.29 -0.59 0.96
N THR A 26 6.76 0.62 0.66
CA THR A 26 7.96 1.21 1.27
C THR A 26 7.64 2.28 2.29
N GLU A 27 6.47 2.90 2.22
CA GLU A 27 6.07 3.96 3.16
C GLU A 27 4.57 3.89 3.49
N THR A 28 4.24 4.01 4.78
CA THR A 28 2.87 4.05 5.29
C THR A 28 2.67 5.12 6.37
N GLU A 29 1.44 5.61 6.52
CA GLU A 29 1.03 6.48 7.63
C GLU A 29 -0.19 5.92 8.35
N ALA A 30 -0.14 5.90 9.68
CA ALA A 30 -1.27 5.49 10.50
C ALA A 30 -2.17 6.68 10.89
N TYR A 31 -3.47 6.47 10.79
CA TYR A 31 -4.51 7.36 11.31
C TYR A 31 -5.35 6.55 12.30
N ILE A 32 -5.40 6.98 13.57
CA ILE A 32 -5.84 6.10 14.66
C ILE A 32 -7.28 6.33 15.13
N GLY A 33 -8.11 6.98 14.31
CA GLY A 33 -9.53 7.15 14.59
C GLY A 33 -9.90 8.55 15.08
N PRO A 34 -11.01 8.69 15.85
CA PRO A 34 -11.64 9.99 16.13
C PRO A 34 -10.80 10.96 16.97
N GLN A 35 -9.89 10.45 17.81
CA GLN A 35 -9.03 11.30 18.64
C GLN A 35 -7.92 11.99 17.82
N ASP A 36 -7.54 11.38 16.69
CA ASP A 36 -6.43 11.82 15.87
C ASP A 36 -6.85 13.01 15.01
N LYS A 37 -6.43 14.23 15.37
CA LYS A 37 -6.80 15.47 14.65
C LYS A 37 -6.38 15.49 13.17
N ALA A 38 -5.45 14.62 12.76
CA ALA A 38 -5.06 14.47 11.36
C ALA A 38 -5.93 13.47 10.58
N SER A 39 -6.78 12.70 11.26
CA SER A 39 -7.66 11.70 10.66
C SER A 39 -8.94 12.34 10.13
N HIS A 40 -9.40 11.89 8.97
CA HIS A 40 -10.74 12.24 8.47
C HIS A 40 -11.87 11.79 9.41
N ALA A 41 -11.61 10.87 10.33
CA ALA A 41 -12.57 10.44 11.33
C ALA A 41 -12.71 11.42 12.53
N HIS A 42 -11.82 12.41 12.66
CA HIS A 42 -11.84 13.35 13.77
C HIS A 42 -13.15 14.14 13.84
N SER A 43 -13.66 14.56 12.68
CA SER A 43 -14.93 15.29 12.54
C SER A 43 -16.16 14.37 12.57
N GLY A 44 -16.01 13.11 12.98
CA GLY A 44 -17.10 12.13 12.98
C GLY A 44 -17.34 11.47 11.61
N LYS A 45 -18.43 10.70 11.53
CA LYS A 45 -18.80 9.94 10.33
C LYS A 45 -19.48 10.84 9.30
N THR A 46 -19.05 10.72 8.05
CA THR A 46 -19.58 11.42 6.88
C THR A 46 -19.77 10.42 5.74
N ALA A 47 -20.52 10.78 4.70
CA ALA A 47 -20.65 9.94 3.51
C ALA A 47 -19.29 9.62 2.87
N ARG A 48 -18.34 10.58 2.91
CA ARG A 48 -16.99 10.41 2.35
C ARG A 48 -16.17 9.39 3.12
N ASN A 49 -16.15 9.46 4.45
CA ASN A 49 -15.31 8.59 5.28
C ASN A 49 -16.04 7.34 5.82
N ALA A 50 -17.31 7.14 5.44
CA ALA A 50 -18.12 5.99 5.85
C ALA A 50 -17.41 4.63 5.71
N PRO A 51 -16.60 4.36 4.65
CA PRO A 51 -15.85 3.10 4.56
C PRO A 51 -14.91 2.86 5.74
N MET A 52 -14.36 3.91 6.36
CA MET A 52 -13.49 3.78 7.54
C MET A 52 -14.20 3.15 8.74
N PHE A 53 -15.52 3.28 8.83
CA PHE A 53 -16.34 2.71 9.91
C PHE A 53 -16.79 1.27 9.61
N GLY A 54 -16.44 0.74 8.44
CA GLY A 54 -16.71 -0.65 8.08
C GLY A 54 -15.72 -1.63 8.71
N GLU A 55 -15.75 -2.86 8.23
CA GLU A 55 -14.84 -3.93 8.67
C GLU A 55 -13.38 -3.65 8.26
N ALA A 56 -12.45 -4.16 9.08
CA ALA A 56 -11.03 -4.16 8.76
C ALA A 56 -10.78 -4.85 7.41
N GLY A 57 -9.81 -4.34 6.65
CA GLY A 57 -9.48 -4.85 5.33
C GLY A 57 -10.24 -4.18 4.18
N ARG A 58 -11.14 -3.22 4.44
CA ARG A 58 -11.76 -2.41 3.38
C ARG A 58 -10.83 -1.31 2.89
N TRP A 59 -10.86 -1.05 1.58
CA TRP A 59 -10.20 0.11 1.00
C TRP A 59 -11.01 1.36 1.29
N TYR A 60 -10.35 2.36 1.85
CA TYR A 60 -10.84 3.74 1.89
C TYR A 60 -10.07 4.57 0.85
N VAL A 61 -10.73 4.84 -0.27
CA VAL A 61 -10.16 5.58 -1.40
C VAL A 61 -10.91 6.89 -1.56
N TYR A 62 -10.19 8.01 -1.44
CA TYR A 62 -10.79 9.34 -1.53
C TYR A 62 -10.04 10.25 -2.49
N PHE A 63 -10.77 11.17 -3.10
CA PHE A 63 -10.20 12.19 -3.97
C PHE A 63 -9.78 13.41 -3.15
N THR A 64 -8.67 14.04 -3.51
CA THR A 64 -8.14 15.25 -2.85
C THR A 64 -7.57 16.23 -3.87
N TYR A 65 -7.62 17.52 -3.52
CA TYR A 65 -7.09 18.63 -4.32
C TYR A 65 -7.54 18.64 -5.79
N GLY A 66 -8.74 18.10 -6.09
CA GLY A 66 -9.29 18.10 -7.45
C GLY A 66 -8.55 17.23 -8.48
N MET A 67 -7.50 16.49 -8.09
CA MET A 67 -6.63 15.83 -9.08
C MET A 67 -6.05 14.47 -8.67
N HIS A 68 -6.13 14.09 -7.39
CA HIS A 68 -5.43 12.89 -6.90
C HIS A 68 -6.30 11.99 -6.03
N TRP A 69 -6.13 10.68 -6.18
CA TRP A 69 -6.71 9.66 -5.30
C TRP A 69 -5.73 9.26 -4.21
N MET A 70 -6.23 8.99 -3.00
CA MET A 70 -5.46 8.48 -1.87
C MET A 70 -5.95 7.08 -1.51
N LEU A 71 -5.04 6.12 -1.32
CA LEU A 71 -5.38 4.73 -1.01
C LEU A 71 -5.09 4.41 0.46
N ASN A 72 -6.13 4.09 1.21
CA ASN A 72 -6.01 3.71 2.61
C ASN A 72 -6.64 2.32 2.83
N ILE A 73 -6.10 1.55 3.76
CA ILE A 73 -6.69 0.30 4.23
C ILE A 73 -7.26 0.50 5.63
N VAL A 74 -8.51 0.11 5.85
CA VAL A 74 -9.16 0.12 7.17
C VAL A 74 -8.57 -0.98 8.04
N THR A 75 -8.27 -0.66 9.28
CA THR A 75 -7.51 -1.54 10.20
C THR A 75 -8.14 -1.66 11.59
N GLY A 76 -9.08 -0.78 11.94
CA GLY A 76 -9.83 -0.89 13.18
C GLY A 76 -10.97 -1.92 13.07
N PRO A 77 -11.50 -2.38 14.20
CA PRO A 77 -12.77 -3.10 14.20
C PRO A 77 -13.88 -2.24 13.62
N LYS A 78 -15.01 -2.88 13.28
CA LYS A 78 -16.21 -2.17 12.83
C LYS A 78 -16.54 -1.03 13.79
N ASP A 79 -16.93 0.12 13.22
CA ASP A 79 -17.23 1.38 13.92
C ASP A 79 -16.04 2.07 14.61
N TYR A 80 -14.83 1.52 14.55
CA TYR A 80 -13.60 2.20 14.96
C TYR A 80 -12.76 2.62 13.74
N PRO A 81 -12.81 3.89 13.31
CA PRO A 81 -12.30 4.33 12.01
C PRO A 81 -10.78 4.55 11.97
N ALA A 82 -10.01 3.51 12.25
CA ALA A 82 -8.56 3.52 12.08
C ALA A 82 -8.19 3.00 10.68
N ALA A 83 -7.30 3.71 10.00
CA ALA A 83 -6.83 3.35 8.67
C ALA A 83 -5.34 3.61 8.50
N VAL A 84 -4.76 2.99 7.48
CA VAL A 84 -3.37 3.20 7.06
C VAL A 84 -3.33 3.70 5.63
N LEU A 85 -2.75 4.86 5.42
CA LEU A 85 -2.44 5.38 4.09
C LEU A 85 -1.21 4.67 3.53
N ILE A 86 -1.32 4.18 2.30
CA ILE A 86 -0.18 3.71 1.52
C ILE A 86 0.42 4.93 0.81
N ARG A 87 1.70 5.22 1.08
CA ARG A 87 2.38 6.41 0.55
C ARG A 87 3.43 6.10 -0.48
N GLY A 88 4.18 5.03 -0.21
CA GLY A 88 5.34 4.65 -0.97
C GLY A 88 5.21 3.22 -1.44
N VAL A 89 5.47 2.99 -2.73
CA VAL A 89 5.72 1.63 -3.22
C VAL A 89 6.96 1.62 -4.12
N SER A 90 7.69 0.50 -4.12
CA SER A 90 8.84 0.28 -5.00
C SER A 90 8.77 -1.11 -5.63
N GLY A 91 9.22 -1.23 -6.87
CA GLY A 91 9.27 -2.49 -7.59
C GLY A 91 9.16 -2.30 -9.10
N THR A 92 9.16 -3.42 -9.82
CA THR A 92 8.92 -3.43 -11.26
C THR A 92 7.48 -3.87 -11.53
N PRO A 93 6.80 -3.31 -12.56
CA PRO A 93 5.63 -3.94 -13.10
C PRO A 93 6.03 -5.36 -13.52
N PHE A 94 5.20 -6.34 -13.18
CA PHE A 94 5.48 -7.74 -13.41
C PHE A 94 5.58 -8.02 -14.92
N SER A 95 6.80 -7.97 -15.44
CA SER A 95 7.25 -8.65 -16.64
C SER A 95 8.13 -9.80 -16.16
N ALA A 96 7.86 -11.01 -16.63
CA ALA A 96 8.23 -12.28 -16.02
C ALA A 96 9.74 -12.62 -16.01
N GLN A 97 10.67 -11.68 -15.82
CA GLN A 97 12.07 -11.91 -16.20
C GLN A 97 13.18 -11.23 -15.33
N HIS A 98 12.96 -10.80 -14.08
CA HIS A 98 14.09 -10.37 -13.22
C HIS A 98 14.33 -11.16 -11.93
N PHE A 99 15.59 -11.57 -11.80
CA PHE A 99 16.16 -12.72 -11.09
C PHE A 99 16.15 -12.65 -9.55
N VAL A 100 15.91 -11.48 -8.94
CA VAL A 100 15.83 -11.35 -7.46
C VAL A 100 14.37 -11.31 -6.97
N GLY A 101 13.45 -10.80 -7.81
CA GLY A 101 12.00 -10.81 -7.56
C GLY A 101 11.31 -12.09 -8.04
N TYR A 102 11.86 -12.78 -9.05
CA TYR A 102 11.25 -13.97 -9.63
C TYR A 102 11.21 -15.14 -8.65
N ALA A 103 12.32 -15.44 -7.96
CA ALA A 103 12.36 -16.51 -6.96
C ALA A 103 11.40 -16.24 -5.79
N TYR A 104 11.33 -14.98 -5.36
CA TYR A 104 10.40 -14.53 -4.33
C TYR A 104 8.95 -14.69 -4.81
N LEU A 105 8.58 -14.11 -5.96
CA LEU A 105 7.22 -14.07 -6.47
C LEU A 105 6.73 -15.44 -7.02
N ALA A 106 7.65 -16.32 -7.45
CA ALA A 106 7.38 -17.69 -7.85
C ALA A 106 7.08 -18.55 -6.63
N ALA A 107 7.85 -18.40 -5.54
CA ALA A 107 7.53 -18.99 -4.25
C ALA A 107 6.19 -18.47 -3.67
N ALA A 108 5.67 -17.34 -4.17
CA ALA A 108 4.36 -16.78 -3.80
C ALA A 108 3.18 -17.33 -4.62
N GLY A 109 3.43 -18.14 -5.65
CA GLY A 109 2.39 -18.56 -6.61
C GLY A 109 1.79 -17.40 -7.40
N LEU A 110 2.50 -16.27 -7.55
CA LEU A 110 2.02 -15.10 -8.28
C LEU A 110 2.43 -15.09 -9.77
N LEU A 111 3.28 -16.04 -10.20
CA LEU A 111 3.81 -16.21 -11.58
C LEU A 111 3.15 -17.37 -12.35
N CYS A 112 3.17 -17.28 -13.69
CA CYS A 112 2.89 -18.41 -14.60
C CYS A 112 4.09 -19.37 -14.70
N SER A 113 3.84 -20.59 -15.20
CA SER A 113 4.86 -21.63 -15.44
C SER A 113 6.09 -21.11 -16.20
N PRO A 114 7.32 -21.54 -15.83
CA PRO A 114 8.58 -21.10 -16.45
C PRO A 114 8.61 -21.19 -17.98
N ARG A 115 7.90 -22.16 -18.58
CA ARG A 115 7.93 -22.42 -20.03
C ARG A 115 7.34 -21.29 -20.88
N ARG A 116 6.44 -20.46 -20.33
CA ARG A 116 5.85 -19.31 -21.07
C ARG A 116 6.64 -18.01 -20.92
N ALA A 117 7.54 -17.92 -19.94
CA ALA A 117 8.35 -16.72 -19.71
C ALA A 117 9.47 -16.55 -20.76
N ALA A 118 9.93 -17.64 -21.38
CA ALA A 118 11.04 -17.63 -22.35
C ALA A 118 10.70 -16.96 -23.71
N GLN A 119 9.42 -16.71 -24.00
CA GLN A 119 8.97 -16.19 -25.31
C GLN A 119 8.66 -14.68 -25.30
N CYS A 120 8.79 -13.99 -24.16
CA CYS A 120 8.60 -12.54 -24.10
C CYS A 120 9.94 -11.79 -24.29
N PRO A 121 10.00 -10.78 -25.17
CA PRO A 121 11.22 -10.03 -25.43
C PRO A 121 11.66 -9.21 -24.20
N PRO A 122 12.97 -9.09 -23.93
CA PRO A 122 13.48 -8.39 -22.76
C PRO A 122 13.41 -6.87 -23.01
N LYS A 123 12.39 -6.21 -22.49
CA LYS A 123 12.41 -4.75 -22.32
C LYS A 123 12.52 -4.41 -20.84
N TYR A 124 13.77 -4.15 -20.45
CA TYR A 124 14.17 -3.60 -19.16
C TYR A 124 13.39 -2.29 -18.90
N SER A 125 12.76 -2.17 -17.73
CA SER A 125 12.32 -0.88 -17.20
C SER A 125 12.91 -0.72 -15.79
N PRO A 126 13.49 0.45 -15.47
CA PRO A 126 14.13 0.67 -14.17
C PRO A 126 13.11 0.46 -13.03
N GLN A 127 13.59 -0.02 -11.88
CA GLN A 127 12.78 -0.10 -10.66
C GLN A 127 12.08 1.24 -10.45
N LYS A 128 10.74 1.22 -10.38
CA LYS A 128 9.98 2.46 -10.26
C LYS A 128 9.66 2.69 -8.79
N GLU A 129 10.32 3.69 -8.23
CA GLU A 129 9.99 4.21 -6.91
C GLU A 129 8.84 5.21 -7.03
N LEU A 130 7.76 4.95 -6.31
CA LEU A 130 6.58 5.79 -6.24
C LEU A 130 6.44 6.27 -4.80
N ASP A 131 7.24 7.28 -4.46
CA ASP A 131 7.44 7.91 -3.14
C ASP A 131 6.34 8.93 -2.76
N GLY A 132 5.14 8.78 -3.31
CA GLY A 132 4.04 9.69 -3.03
C GLY A 132 2.67 9.04 -3.23
N PRO A 133 1.70 9.28 -2.31
CA PRO A 133 0.40 8.65 -2.36
C PRO A 133 -0.39 9.01 -3.63
N ALA A 134 -0.22 10.23 -4.14
CA ALA A 134 -0.79 10.65 -5.43
C ALA A 134 -0.09 10.00 -6.63
N LYS A 135 1.25 9.91 -6.58
CA LYS A 135 2.06 9.33 -7.66
C LYS A 135 1.70 7.84 -7.85
N LEU A 136 1.57 7.10 -6.75
CA LEU A 136 1.26 5.67 -6.81
C LEU A 136 -0.14 5.40 -7.34
N THR A 137 -1.16 6.12 -6.89
CA THR A 137 -2.55 5.89 -7.34
C THR A 137 -2.72 6.29 -8.80
N LYS A 138 -2.11 7.40 -9.22
CA LYS A 138 -2.05 7.81 -10.64
C LYS A 138 -1.39 6.75 -11.50
N PHE A 139 -0.21 6.26 -11.09
CA PHE A 139 0.52 5.24 -11.86
C PHE A 139 -0.22 3.90 -11.92
N LEU A 140 -0.77 3.45 -10.79
CA LEU A 140 -1.52 2.20 -10.70
C LEU A 140 -2.96 2.32 -11.22
N LYS A 141 -3.41 3.51 -11.63
CA LYS A 141 -4.80 3.79 -12.03
C LYS A 141 -5.80 3.30 -10.97
N ILE A 142 -5.53 3.66 -9.71
CA ILE A 142 -6.42 3.40 -8.58
C ILE A 142 -7.30 4.63 -8.40
N ASP A 143 -8.61 4.42 -8.41
CA ASP A 143 -9.64 5.46 -8.32
C ASP A 143 -10.80 5.02 -7.40
N LYS A 144 -11.91 5.77 -7.40
CA LYS A 144 -13.12 5.47 -6.63
C LYS A 144 -13.68 4.06 -6.81
N HIS A 145 -13.37 3.37 -7.91
CA HIS A 145 -13.85 2.02 -8.16
C HIS A 145 -13.43 1.02 -7.07
N PHE A 146 -12.32 1.29 -6.37
CA PHE A 146 -11.85 0.45 -5.26
C PHE A 146 -12.40 0.87 -3.89
N ASN A 147 -13.02 2.05 -3.78
CA ASN A 147 -13.53 2.53 -2.50
C ASN A 147 -14.59 1.58 -1.95
N ASP A 148 -14.54 1.35 -0.64
CA ASP A 148 -15.41 0.44 0.12
C ASP A 148 -15.37 -1.04 -0.30
N LYS A 149 -14.42 -1.44 -1.14
CA LYS A 149 -14.20 -2.86 -1.47
C LYS A 149 -13.22 -3.50 -0.49
N LEU A 150 -13.44 -4.77 -0.17
CA LEU A 150 -12.46 -5.56 0.57
C LEU A 150 -11.14 -5.68 -0.19
N ALA A 151 -10.01 -5.63 0.51
CA ALA A 151 -8.69 -5.88 -0.03
C ALA A 151 -8.50 -7.37 -0.29
N SER A 152 -8.94 -7.83 -1.47
CA SER A 152 -9.01 -9.26 -1.80
C SER A 152 -8.67 -9.53 -3.26
N ARG A 153 -8.35 -10.80 -3.55
CA ARG A 153 -8.14 -11.24 -4.95
C ARG A 153 -9.40 -11.10 -5.79
N ALA A 154 -10.58 -11.26 -5.18
CA ALA A 154 -11.87 -11.14 -5.85
C ALA A 154 -12.11 -9.72 -6.38
N THR A 155 -11.78 -8.70 -5.57
CA THR A 155 -11.92 -7.28 -5.92
C THR A 155 -10.78 -6.75 -6.77
N GLY A 156 -9.72 -7.53 -6.96
CA GLY A 156 -8.61 -7.22 -7.87
C GLY A 156 -7.53 -6.31 -7.30
N LEU A 157 -7.65 -5.86 -6.05
CA LEU A 157 -6.62 -5.09 -5.35
C LEU A 157 -6.48 -5.63 -3.92
N TRP A 158 -5.30 -6.14 -3.56
CA TRP A 158 -5.05 -6.74 -2.25
C TRP A 158 -3.62 -6.52 -1.78
N ILE A 159 -3.36 -6.86 -0.52
CA ILE A 159 -2.03 -6.86 0.06
C ILE A 159 -1.58 -8.32 0.22
N ALA A 160 -0.44 -8.66 -0.37
CA ALA A 160 0.16 -9.98 -0.24
C ALA A 160 1.32 -9.94 0.74
N ALA A 161 1.44 -10.99 1.54
CA ALA A 161 2.66 -11.23 2.31
C ALA A 161 3.82 -11.52 1.34
N PRO A 162 5.05 -11.17 1.73
CA PRO A 162 6.23 -11.73 1.09
C PRO A 162 6.20 -13.26 1.12
N SER A 163 6.79 -13.88 0.10
CA SER A 163 6.85 -15.33 -0.09
C SER A 163 8.26 -15.84 0.09
N GLY A 164 8.40 -16.85 0.96
CA GLY A 164 9.70 -17.34 1.43
C GLY A 164 10.13 -16.71 2.76
N ARG A 165 11.12 -17.31 3.42
CA ARG A 165 11.65 -16.87 4.73
C ARG A 165 12.62 -15.67 4.64
N ALA A 166 12.63 -14.90 3.54
CA ALA A 166 13.51 -13.73 3.48
C ALA A 166 12.96 -12.64 4.39
N SER A 167 13.61 -12.44 5.53
CA SER A 167 13.26 -11.34 6.43
C SER A 167 13.79 -10.02 5.87
N LEU A 168 13.07 -8.92 6.09
CA LEU A 168 13.56 -7.56 5.79
C LEU A 168 14.97 -7.32 6.36
N ARG A 169 15.27 -7.93 7.51
CA ARG A 169 16.57 -7.87 8.17
C ARG A 169 17.69 -8.56 7.39
N ALA A 170 17.41 -9.72 6.79
CA ALA A 170 18.36 -10.45 5.95
C ALA A 170 18.68 -9.67 4.66
N GLY A 171 17.73 -8.90 4.15
CA GLY A 171 17.95 -7.99 3.00
C GLY A 171 18.62 -6.65 3.35
N GLY A 172 19.12 -6.47 4.58
CA GLY A 172 19.76 -5.21 4.97
C GLY A 172 18.80 -4.03 5.16
N PHE A 173 17.49 -4.26 5.28
CA PHE A 173 16.50 -3.20 5.49
C PHE A 173 16.11 -3.05 6.97
N ARG A 174 15.73 -1.83 7.35
CA ARG A 174 15.12 -1.50 8.66
C ARG A 174 13.93 -0.57 8.49
N ILE A 175 13.05 -0.54 9.49
CA ILE A 175 11.89 0.36 9.51
C ILE A 175 12.21 1.61 10.35
N LYS A 176 12.22 2.78 9.72
CA LYS A 176 12.34 4.08 10.37
C LYS A 176 10.96 4.64 10.71
N ARG A 177 10.83 5.33 11.84
CA ARG A 177 9.62 6.07 12.23
C ARG A 177 9.83 7.57 12.05
N ALA A 178 8.84 8.27 11.54
CA ALA A 178 8.86 9.72 11.33
C ALA A 178 7.49 10.37 11.59
N THR A 179 7.46 11.70 11.65
CA THR A 179 6.21 12.48 11.61
C THR A 179 5.49 12.28 10.28
N ARG A 180 4.18 12.44 10.28
CA ARG A 180 3.36 12.34 9.05
C ARG A 180 3.56 13.58 8.17
N VAL A 181 3.27 13.46 6.89
CA VAL A 181 3.43 14.52 5.87
C VAL A 181 2.07 15.17 5.59
N GLY A 182 2.03 16.51 5.53
CA GLY A 182 0.82 17.25 5.17
C GLY A 182 -0.24 17.26 6.28
N VAL A 183 0.18 17.23 7.54
CA VAL A 183 -0.72 17.22 8.71
C VAL A 183 -0.41 18.36 9.70
N ASP A 184 0.24 19.43 9.25
CA ASP A 184 0.69 20.53 10.14
C ASP A 184 -0.47 21.21 10.86
N TYR A 185 -1.66 21.19 10.26
CA TYR A 185 -2.91 21.67 10.86
C TYR A 185 -3.37 20.86 12.10
N ALA A 186 -2.78 19.68 12.36
CA ALA A 186 -3.25 18.76 13.40
C ALA A 186 -2.62 19.03 14.79
N GLY A 187 -1.88 20.12 14.97
CA GLY A 187 -1.25 20.48 16.25
C GLY A 187 -0.33 19.38 16.78
N ASP A 188 -0.48 18.96 18.03
CA ASP A 188 0.37 17.91 18.63
C ASP A 188 0.29 16.55 17.93
N TRP A 189 -0.77 16.30 17.15
CA TRP A 189 -0.88 15.10 16.33
C TRP A 189 0.07 15.10 15.14
N ALA A 190 0.51 16.27 14.66
CA ALA A 190 1.52 16.38 13.61
C ALA A 190 2.89 15.87 14.08
N LYS A 191 3.21 16.06 15.37
CA LYS A 191 4.47 15.66 16.00
C LYS A 191 4.57 14.14 16.25
N LYS A 192 3.45 13.40 16.16
CA LYS A 192 3.43 11.96 16.43
C LYS A 192 4.20 11.19 15.35
N LYS A 193 5.06 10.27 15.77
CA LYS A 193 5.87 9.40 14.88
C LYS A 193 5.06 8.25 14.29
N TYR A 194 4.04 8.59 13.49
CA TYR A 194 3.05 7.67 12.94
C TYR A 194 3.25 7.33 11.46
N ARG A 195 4.37 7.77 10.88
CA ARG A 195 4.84 7.37 9.55
C ARG A 195 5.93 6.31 9.67
N PHE A 196 5.91 5.33 8.80
CA PHE A 196 6.86 4.22 8.76
C PHE A 196 7.48 4.13 7.37
N LEU A 197 8.82 4.06 7.32
CA LEU A 197 9.60 4.02 6.08
C LEU A 197 10.52 2.80 6.09
N LEU A 198 10.56 2.08 4.96
CA LEU A 198 11.60 1.10 4.69
C LEU A 198 12.86 1.83 4.25
N VAL A 199 13.97 1.62 4.96
CA VAL A 199 15.26 2.20 4.61
C VAL A 199 16.34 1.11 4.61
N GLN A 200 17.33 1.24 3.74
CA GLN A 200 18.54 0.42 3.81
C GLN A 200 19.33 0.79 5.08
N LYS A 201 20.04 -0.20 5.63
CA LYS A 201 20.94 -0.01 6.76
C LYS A 201 22.11 0.87 6.40
#